data_AF-A0A5P9CQL0-F1
#
_entry.id   AF-A0A5P9CQL0-F1
#
_cell.length_a   1.000
_cell.length_b   1.000
_cell.length_c   1.000
_cell.angle_alpha   90.00
_cell.angle_beta   90.00
_cell.angle_gamma   90.00
#
_symmetry.space_group_name_H-M   'P 1'
#
loop_
_entity.id
_entity.type
_entity.pdbx_description
1 polymer ?
#
loop_
_entity_poly.entity_id
_entity_poly.type
_entity_poly.pdbx_seq_one_letter_code
_entity_poly.pdbx_strand_id
1 'polypeptide(L)'
;MSLENIKQRLRSHIKPIGVAVIGFLSAAAIPIWQIYFVETSDIEIEIGEIRRIHSDDYRVALSTEELQLLKPYIDEALFYEVEANGERGDKIRYPTFDVDTLIQAYKKAKIDLKNIAETKRQLSHYIETIDAYLTTDNLEFQLIEFRVGEMKSWGLSSYIDDDEAAYYEHEVLSITRNYSDMTFKSGKAPKLNVPALEFLLSDLKEDLLEVIAANDVRLDKLRDNMRGIDVQLNKIQSEQRDLYSYFEVDAVATNNGRVGAALRPIGLIRATINGNNYVDIKLEMLDFQTSSELPPSSTRLVRYRSFELHQMPVEDRNLVNAFWGTTGQARLLNLDTKRQVYTSKATAFADKSNRKILYDQLKKSAASL
;
A
#
# COMPACT_ATOMS: atom_id res chain seq x y z
N MET A 1 -72.55 -66.51 5.10
CA MET A 1 -71.45 -66.15 6.03
C MET A 1 -72.01 -65.12 7.00
N SER A 2 -72.17 -65.44 8.29
CA SER A 2 -72.90 -64.55 9.22
C SER A 2 -72.09 -63.29 9.56
N LEU A 3 -72.79 -62.19 9.84
CA LEU A 3 -72.20 -60.90 10.25
C LEU A 3 -71.32 -61.01 11.50
N GLU A 4 -71.58 -62.00 12.35
CA GLU A 4 -70.77 -62.30 13.54
C GLU A 4 -69.39 -62.88 13.17
N ASN A 5 -69.32 -63.76 12.16
CA ASN A 5 -68.04 -64.32 11.70
C ASN A 5 -67.13 -63.27 11.04
N ILE A 6 -67.72 -62.25 10.41
CA ILE A 6 -66.96 -61.11 9.83
C ILE A 6 -66.46 -60.19 10.94
N LYS A 7 -67.28 -59.88 11.95
CA LYS A 7 -66.87 -59.10 13.13
C LYS A 7 -65.76 -59.78 13.94
N GLN A 8 -65.82 -61.11 14.08
CA GLN A 8 -64.82 -61.88 14.82
C GLN A 8 -63.49 -61.99 14.04
N ARG A 9 -63.53 -62.15 12.72
CA ARG A 9 -62.33 -62.08 11.86
C ARG A 9 -61.73 -60.68 11.79
N LEU A 10 -62.55 -59.63 11.77
CA LEU A 10 -62.04 -58.25 11.86
C LEU A 10 -61.35 -58.02 13.21
N ARG A 11 -61.97 -58.41 14.34
CA ARG A 11 -61.36 -58.26 15.68
C ARG A 11 -60.04 -59.01 15.85
N SER A 12 -59.87 -60.17 15.22
CA SER A 12 -58.60 -60.91 15.29
C SER A 12 -57.49 -60.34 14.39
N HIS A 13 -57.84 -59.59 13.34
CA HIS A 13 -56.88 -59.00 12.39
C HIS A 13 -56.65 -57.50 12.60
N ILE A 14 -57.49 -56.79 13.37
CA ILE A 14 -57.30 -55.37 13.69
C ILE A 14 -55.98 -55.12 14.45
N LYS A 15 -55.59 -56.01 15.37
CA LYS A 15 -54.32 -55.89 16.10
C LYS A 15 -53.10 -55.99 15.17
N PRO A 16 -52.93 -57.04 14.33
CA PRO A 16 -51.80 -57.13 13.42
C PRO A 16 -51.81 -56.04 12.32
N ILE A 17 -52.98 -55.64 11.83
CA ILE A 17 -53.09 -54.52 10.86
C ILE A 17 -52.68 -53.19 11.51
N GLY A 18 -53.11 -52.92 12.74
CA GLY A 18 -52.72 -51.72 13.48
C GLY A 18 -51.22 -51.64 13.74
N VAL A 19 -50.59 -52.77 14.13
CA VAL A 19 -49.13 -52.85 14.30
C VAL A 19 -48.41 -52.65 12.96
N ALA A 20 -48.92 -53.19 11.85
CA ALA A 20 -48.34 -53.00 10.53
C ALA A 20 -48.43 -51.54 10.06
N VAL A 21 -49.55 -50.85 10.30
CA VAL A 21 -49.73 -49.43 9.94
C VAL A 21 -48.82 -48.54 10.79
N ILE A 22 -48.72 -48.79 12.10
CA ILE A 22 -47.80 -48.05 12.98
C ILE A 22 -46.35 -48.32 12.59
N GLY A 23 -46.00 -49.57 12.27
CA GLY A 23 -44.67 -49.94 11.78
C GLY A 23 -44.32 -49.23 10.48
N PHE A 24 -45.25 -49.17 9.53
CA PHE A 24 -45.08 -48.47 8.26
C PHE A 24 -44.94 -46.94 8.45
N LEU A 25 -45.80 -46.33 9.27
CA LEU A 25 -45.73 -44.89 9.56
C LEU A 25 -44.43 -44.51 10.27
N SER A 26 -43.97 -45.31 11.23
CA SER A 26 -42.69 -45.11 11.90
C SER A 26 -41.50 -45.31 10.94
N ALA A 27 -41.55 -46.34 10.08
CA ALA A 27 -40.50 -46.59 9.10
C ALA A 27 -40.40 -45.50 8.02
N ALA A 28 -41.51 -44.81 7.69
CA ALA A 28 -41.50 -43.65 6.82
C ALA A 28 -41.10 -42.35 7.55
N ALA A 29 -41.54 -42.18 8.81
CA ALA A 29 -41.28 -40.98 9.59
C ALA A 29 -39.81 -40.84 10.02
N ILE A 30 -39.13 -41.94 10.33
CA ILE A 30 -37.73 -41.92 10.78
C ILE A 30 -36.76 -41.37 9.70
N PRO A 31 -36.78 -41.86 8.44
CA PRO A 31 -35.95 -41.30 7.38
C PRO A 31 -36.26 -39.83 7.09
N ILE A 32 -37.55 -39.45 7.10
CA ILE A 32 -37.96 -38.05 6.89
C ILE A 32 -37.42 -37.18 8.02
N TRP A 33 -37.56 -37.62 9.28
CA TRP A 33 -37.02 -36.89 10.42
C TRP A 33 -35.49 -36.78 10.35
N GLN A 34 -34.81 -37.85 9.96
CA GLN A 34 -33.36 -37.88 9.84
C GLN A 34 -32.87 -36.89 8.74
N ILE A 35 -33.50 -36.88 7.57
CA ILE A 35 -33.15 -35.98 6.46
C ILE A 35 -33.43 -34.51 6.80
N TYR A 36 -34.57 -34.22 7.44
CA TYR A 36 -35.01 -32.84 7.66
C TYR A 36 -34.47 -32.21 8.96
N PHE A 37 -34.16 -32.99 9.99
CA PHE A 37 -33.77 -32.46 11.30
C PHE A 37 -32.37 -32.90 11.77
N VAL A 38 -31.80 -33.98 11.23
CA VAL A 38 -30.49 -34.50 11.67
C VAL A 38 -29.39 -34.21 10.64
N GLU A 39 -29.71 -34.29 9.35
CA GLU A 39 -28.79 -34.12 8.23
C GLU A 39 -28.81 -32.69 7.66
N THR A 40 -28.86 -31.70 8.54
CA THR A 40 -28.80 -30.28 8.17
C THR A 40 -27.40 -29.70 8.37
N SER A 41 -27.01 -28.80 7.48
CA SER A 41 -25.87 -27.90 7.71
C SER A 41 -26.29 -26.76 8.63
N ASP A 42 -25.43 -26.41 9.58
CA ASP A 42 -25.64 -25.29 10.50
C ASP A 42 -24.39 -24.40 10.44
N ILE A 43 -24.48 -23.32 9.66
CA ILE A 43 -23.34 -22.46 9.37
C ILE A 43 -23.45 -21.18 10.21
N GLU A 44 -22.48 -20.96 11.08
CA GLU A 44 -22.27 -19.69 11.76
C GLU A 44 -21.19 -18.89 11.01
N ILE A 45 -21.45 -17.60 10.79
CA ILE A 45 -20.50 -16.68 10.16
C ILE A 45 -20.16 -15.57 11.16
N GLU A 46 -18.87 -15.32 11.34
CA GLU A 46 -18.37 -14.23 12.15
C GLU A 46 -17.43 -13.35 11.34
N ILE A 47 -17.58 -12.02 11.44
CA ILE A 47 -16.62 -11.09 10.84
C ILE A 47 -15.39 -11.02 11.75
N GLY A 48 -14.24 -11.48 11.28
CA GLY A 48 -12.97 -11.33 11.99
C GLY A 48 -12.38 -9.93 11.86
N GLU A 49 -12.36 -9.38 10.64
CA GLU A 49 -11.81 -8.05 10.36
C GLU A 49 -12.49 -7.42 9.14
N ILE A 50 -12.65 -6.10 9.16
CA ILE A 50 -12.98 -5.28 7.99
C ILE A 50 -11.83 -4.31 7.82
N ARG A 51 -11.21 -4.29 6.64
CA ARG A 51 -10.13 -3.36 6.27
C ARG A 51 -10.58 -2.51 5.10
N ARG A 52 -10.20 -1.24 5.12
CA ARG A 52 -10.27 -0.37 3.95
C ARG A 52 -8.89 -0.30 3.32
N ILE A 53 -8.80 -0.61 2.04
CA ILE A 53 -7.53 -0.67 1.30
C ILE A 53 -7.57 0.37 0.18
N HIS A 54 -6.50 1.12 0.03
CA HIS A 54 -6.31 2.05 -1.07
C HIS A 54 -5.87 1.28 -2.31
N SER A 55 -6.49 1.56 -3.44
CA SER A 55 -6.13 0.92 -4.70
C SER A 55 -4.79 1.41 -5.20
N ASP A 56 -3.97 0.46 -5.69
CA ASP A 56 -2.71 0.71 -6.39
C ASP A 56 -2.94 1.15 -7.85
N ASP A 57 -4.19 1.04 -8.33
CA ASP A 57 -4.59 1.44 -9.69
C ASP A 57 -4.75 2.97 -9.80
N TYR A 58 -4.86 3.68 -8.68
CA TYR A 58 -4.92 5.14 -8.69
C TYR A 58 -3.54 5.75 -8.90
N ARG A 59 -3.30 6.22 -10.13
CA ARG A 59 -2.05 6.84 -10.55
C ARG A 59 -2.25 8.31 -10.91
N VAL A 60 -1.29 9.14 -10.53
CA VAL A 60 -1.37 10.59 -10.65
C VAL A 60 -0.21 11.12 -11.49
N ALA A 61 -0.53 11.91 -12.51
CA ALA A 61 0.46 12.59 -13.33
C ALA A 61 0.95 13.89 -12.66
N LEU A 62 2.18 14.31 -12.96
CA LEU A 62 2.70 15.63 -12.60
C LEU A 62 2.18 16.71 -13.57
N SER A 63 0.87 16.86 -13.67
CA SER A 63 0.22 17.69 -14.68
C SER A 63 0.15 19.17 -14.31
N THR A 64 0.32 19.52 -13.04
CA THR A 64 0.27 20.90 -12.54
C THR A 64 1.67 21.46 -12.34
N GLU A 65 1.82 22.78 -12.44
CA GLU A 65 3.12 23.45 -12.21
C GLU A 65 3.65 23.14 -10.81
N GLU A 66 2.78 23.07 -9.81
CA GLU A 66 3.17 22.76 -8.44
C GLU A 66 3.66 21.31 -8.27
N LEU A 67 2.97 20.32 -8.86
CA LEU A 67 3.40 18.93 -8.77
C LEU A 67 4.68 18.68 -9.56
N GLN A 68 4.91 19.41 -10.66
CA GLN A 68 6.16 19.31 -11.42
C GLN A 68 7.40 19.67 -10.58
N LEU A 69 7.25 20.52 -9.56
CA LEU A 69 8.33 20.85 -8.63
C LEU A 69 8.78 19.63 -7.79
N LEU A 70 7.96 18.57 -7.71
CA LEU A 70 8.33 17.33 -7.02
C LEU A 70 9.21 16.41 -7.85
N LYS A 71 9.31 16.64 -9.17
CA LYS A 71 10.06 15.79 -10.11
C LYS A 71 11.49 15.46 -9.66
N PRO A 72 12.32 16.42 -9.16
CA PRO A 72 13.69 16.13 -8.75
C PRO A 72 13.79 15.20 -7.52
N TYR A 73 12.70 15.01 -6.79
CA TYR A 73 12.67 14.21 -5.56
C TYR A 73 12.08 12.81 -5.76
N ILE A 74 11.64 12.51 -6.98
CA ILE A 74 11.16 11.20 -7.40
C ILE A 74 12.34 10.43 -7.99
N ASP A 75 12.42 9.13 -7.69
CA ASP A 75 13.46 8.25 -8.23
C ASP A 75 13.45 8.30 -9.77
N GLU A 76 14.63 8.51 -10.36
CA GLU A 76 14.78 8.65 -11.80
C GLU A 76 14.33 7.39 -12.54
N ALA A 77 14.48 6.19 -11.93
CA ALA A 77 14.06 4.93 -12.53
C ALA A 77 12.55 4.91 -12.86
N LEU A 78 11.72 5.63 -12.08
CA LEU A 78 10.27 5.69 -12.27
C LEU A 78 9.84 6.52 -13.49
N PHE A 79 10.78 7.20 -14.15
CA PHE A 79 10.53 7.95 -15.38
C PHE A 79 10.79 7.12 -16.65
N TYR A 80 11.20 5.87 -16.51
CA TYR A 80 11.61 5.01 -17.62
C TYR A 80 10.82 3.70 -17.57
N GLU A 81 10.57 3.13 -18.74
CA GLU A 81 10.04 1.77 -18.84
C GLU A 81 11.09 0.77 -18.37
N VAL A 82 10.64 -0.37 -17.86
CA VAL A 82 11.52 -1.49 -17.50
C VAL A 82 11.32 -2.56 -18.56
N GLU A 83 12.39 -2.86 -19.30
CA GLU A 83 12.36 -3.91 -20.31
C GLU A 83 12.22 -5.30 -19.67
N ALA A 84 11.83 -6.31 -20.44
CA ALA A 84 11.61 -7.66 -19.94
C ALA A 84 12.87 -8.33 -19.34
N ASN A 85 14.06 -7.83 -19.70
CA ASN A 85 15.36 -8.24 -19.16
C ASN A 85 15.76 -7.51 -17.86
N GLY A 86 14.96 -6.53 -17.41
CA GLY A 86 15.23 -5.70 -16.24
C GLY A 86 16.10 -4.47 -16.51
N GLU A 87 16.45 -4.19 -17.77
CA GLU A 87 17.21 -3.01 -18.16
C GLU A 87 16.31 -1.77 -18.33
N ARG A 88 16.95 -0.59 -18.26
CA ARG A 88 16.29 0.71 -18.43
C ARG A 88 15.85 0.87 -19.89
N GLY A 89 14.54 0.87 -20.11
CA GLY A 89 13.94 1.14 -21.42
C GLY A 89 13.78 2.63 -21.70
N ASP A 90 12.85 2.96 -22.59
CA ASP A 90 12.59 4.33 -23.03
C ASP A 90 11.99 5.21 -21.92
N LYS A 91 12.23 6.51 -22.05
CA LYS A 91 11.65 7.51 -21.14
C LYS A 91 10.15 7.63 -21.35
N ILE A 92 9.39 7.49 -20.27
CA ILE A 92 7.94 7.63 -20.28
C ILE A 92 7.57 9.09 -20.55
N ARG A 93 6.77 9.33 -21.59
CA ARG A 93 6.39 10.69 -22.01
C ARG A 93 5.49 11.40 -20.99
N TYR A 94 4.60 10.65 -20.34
CA TYR A 94 3.65 11.15 -19.33
C TYR A 94 3.64 10.19 -18.13
N PRO A 95 4.68 10.20 -17.29
CA PRO A 95 4.77 9.28 -16.17
C PRO A 95 3.68 9.60 -15.14
N THR A 96 3.14 8.54 -14.55
CA THR A 96 2.13 8.61 -13.50
C THR A 96 2.63 7.85 -12.28
N PHE A 97 2.41 8.40 -11.10
CA PHE A 97 2.97 7.89 -9.85
C PHE A 97 1.85 7.47 -8.91
N ASP A 98 2.12 6.50 -8.03
CA ASP A 98 1.24 6.29 -6.89
C ASP A 98 1.32 7.47 -5.90
N VAL A 99 0.31 7.58 -5.06
CA VAL A 99 0.16 8.69 -4.11
C VAL A 99 1.29 8.70 -3.07
N ASP A 100 1.76 7.53 -2.64
CA ASP A 100 2.84 7.41 -1.67
C ASP A 100 4.17 7.95 -2.20
N THR A 101 4.49 7.68 -3.46
CA THR A 101 5.67 8.25 -4.14
C THR A 101 5.64 9.78 -4.11
N LEU A 102 4.48 10.39 -4.40
CA LEU A 102 4.32 11.85 -4.36
C LEU A 102 4.48 12.41 -2.94
N ILE A 103 3.95 11.72 -1.92
CA ILE A 103 4.09 12.11 -0.52
C ILE A 103 5.55 12.04 -0.08
N GLN A 104 6.27 10.98 -0.46
CA GLN A 104 7.69 10.84 -0.12
C GLN A 104 8.55 11.89 -0.84
N ALA A 105 8.29 12.15 -2.11
CA ALA A 105 8.93 13.24 -2.85
C ALA A 105 8.70 14.59 -2.17
N TYR A 106 7.48 14.87 -1.71
CA TYR A 106 7.17 16.10 -0.97
C TYR A 106 7.86 16.18 0.39
N LYS A 107 8.01 15.06 1.12
CA LYS A 107 8.81 15.02 2.36
C LYS A 107 10.28 15.32 2.10
N LYS A 108 10.86 14.75 1.04
CA LYS A 108 12.23 15.06 0.60
C LYS A 108 12.37 16.54 0.25
N ALA A 109 11.41 17.11 -0.48
CA ALA A 109 11.36 18.53 -0.81
C ALA A 109 11.32 19.42 0.45
N LYS A 110 10.55 19.05 1.48
CA LYS A 110 10.54 19.73 2.79
C LYS A 110 11.88 19.68 3.50
N ILE A 111 12.61 18.57 3.39
CA ILE A 111 13.93 18.40 4.00
C ILE A 111 14.95 19.27 3.27
N ASP A 112 14.95 19.23 1.94
CA ASP A 112 15.84 20.03 1.10
C ASP A 112 15.67 21.54 1.39
N LEU A 113 14.42 22.00 1.47
CA LEU A 113 14.10 23.38 1.82
C LEU A 113 14.57 23.80 3.24
N LYS A 114 14.69 22.86 4.18
CA LYS A 114 15.27 23.13 5.51
C LYS A 114 16.79 23.19 5.48
N ASN A 115 17.42 22.43 4.59
CA ASN A 115 18.86 22.30 4.49
C ASN A 115 19.48 23.33 3.54
N ILE A 116 18.68 24.13 2.83
CA ILE A 116 19.14 25.11 1.84
C ILE A 116 20.26 26.03 2.35
N ALA A 117 20.13 26.57 3.56
CA ALA A 117 21.11 27.49 4.13
C ALA A 117 22.45 26.77 4.38
N GLU A 118 22.40 25.49 4.74
CA GLU A 118 23.58 24.67 4.96
C GLU A 118 24.25 24.32 3.63
N THR A 119 23.50 23.83 2.65
CA THR A 119 24.02 23.52 1.31
C THR A 119 24.65 24.75 0.66
N LYS A 120 23.97 25.90 0.72
CA LYS A 120 24.51 27.17 0.20
C LYS A 120 25.80 27.56 0.91
N ARG A 121 25.83 27.47 2.24
CA ARG A 121 27.04 27.77 3.03
C ARG A 121 28.20 26.85 2.66
N GLN A 122 27.94 25.56 2.45
CA GLN A 122 28.97 24.58 2.05
C GLN A 122 29.52 24.88 0.66
N LEU A 123 28.65 25.11 -0.33
CA LEU A 123 29.07 25.47 -1.68
C LEU A 123 29.84 26.81 -1.70
N SER A 124 29.38 27.82 -0.94
CA SER A 124 30.12 29.07 -0.78
C SER A 124 31.49 28.87 -0.13
N HIS A 125 31.60 27.97 0.85
CA HIS A 125 32.89 27.64 1.46
C HIS A 125 33.86 26.96 0.47
N TYR A 126 33.36 26.09 -0.42
CA TYR A 126 34.19 25.50 -1.48
C TYR A 126 34.67 26.57 -2.47
N ILE A 127 33.80 27.50 -2.85
CA ILE A 127 34.17 28.64 -3.70
C ILE A 127 35.21 29.54 -3.03
N GLU A 128 35.04 29.87 -1.75
CA GLU A 128 36.03 30.63 -0.96
C GLU A 128 37.38 29.90 -0.89
N THR A 129 37.36 28.58 -0.75
CA THR A 129 38.58 27.75 -0.76
C THR A 129 39.27 27.82 -2.12
N ILE A 130 38.52 27.69 -3.21
CA ILE A 130 39.04 27.86 -4.58
C ILE A 130 39.65 29.26 -4.74
N ASP A 131 38.95 30.30 -4.32
CA ASP A 131 39.43 31.69 -4.40
C ASP A 131 40.71 31.91 -3.59
N ALA A 132 40.84 31.27 -2.43
CA ALA A 132 42.06 31.31 -1.62
C ALA A 132 43.26 30.72 -2.39
N TYR A 133 43.07 29.62 -3.11
CA TYR A 133 44.11 28.99 -3.96
C TYR A 133 44.42 29.77 -5.25
N LEU A 134 43.43 30.45 -5.82
CA LEU A 134 43.60 31.28 -7.02
C LEU A 134 44.25 32.64 -6.71
N THR A 135 44.32 33.06 -5.44
CA THR A 135 44.92 34.33 -5.02
C THR A 135 46.45 34.22 -4.97
N THR A 136 47.15 34.95 -5.85
CA THR A 136 48.62 34.85 -6.04
C THR A 136 49.46 35.24 -4.82
N ASP A 137 48.92 36.03 -3.89
CA ASP A 137 49.64 36.53 -2.70
C ASP A 137 49.34 35.72 -1.43
N ASN A 138 48.55 34.65 -1.53
CA ASN A 138 48.16 33.84 -0.38
C ASN A 138 49.25 32.81 -0.03
N LEU A 139 49.99 33.08 1.04
CA LEU A 139 51.07 32.19 1.50
C LEU A 139 50.54 30.90 2.16
N GLU A 140 49.30 30.90 2.65
CA GLU A 140 48.67 29.75 3.31
C GLU A 140 48.03 28.78 2.30
N PHE A 141 47.54 29.29 1.16
CA PHE A 141 46.88 28.49 0.12
C PHE A 141 47.61 28.67 -1.21
N GLN A 142 48.69 27.92 -1.39
CA GLN A 142 49.43 27.96 -2.65
C GLN A 142 48.79 27.02 -3.67
N LEU A 143 48.49 27.51 -4.87
CA LEU A 143 47.89 26.70 -5.94
C LEU A 143 48.67 25.40 -6.23
N ILE A 144 50.00 25.44 -6.08
CA ILE A 144 50.88 24.28 -6.24
C ILE A 144 50.67 23.18 -5.19
N GLU A 145 49.96 23.48 -4.11
CA GLU A 145 49.65 22.55 -3.01
C GLU A 145 48.25 21.94 -3.13
N PHE A 146 47.38 22.46 -4.02
CA PHE A 146 46.05 21.88 -4.23
C PHE A 146 46.14 20.42 -4.71
N ARG A 147 45.34 19.53 -4.13
CA ARG A 147 45.34 18.09 -4.45
C ARG A 147 43.91 17.59 -4.65
N VAL A 148 43.78 16.50 -5.41
CA VAL A 148 42.50 15.79 -5.57
C VAL A 148 41.86 15.35 -4.24
N GLY A 149 42.66 15.19 -3.17
CA GLY A 149 42.15 14.87 -1.84
C GLY A 149 41.26 15.97 -1.24
N GLU A 150 41.59 17.24 -1.49
CA GLU A 150 40.75 18.39 -1.13
C GLU A 150 39.40 18.27 -1.84
N MET A 151 39.44 18.11 -3.16
CA MET A 151 38.23 18.00 -4.01
C MET A 151 37.34 16.81 -3.65
N LYS A 152 37.92 15.64 -3.40
CA LYS A 152 37.17 14.44 -2.96
C LYS A 152 36.45 14.65 -1.64
N SER A 153 37.02 15.47 -0.74
CA SER A 153 36.38 15.78 0.54
C SER A 153 35.11 16.63 0.39
N TRP A 154 34.97 17.33 -0.75
CA TRP A 154 33.81 18.16 -1.04
C TRP A 154 32.60 17.33 -1.54
N GLY A 155 32.83 16.10 -2.02
CA GLY A 155 31.76 15.21 -2.47
C GLY A 155 30.93 15.82 -3.60
N LEU A 156 31.59 16.34 -4.64
CA LEU A 156 31.00 17.14 -5.73
C LEU A 156 29.81 16.46 -6.41
N SER A 157 29.80 15.13 -6.52
CA SER A 157 28.69 14.33 -7.05
C SER A 157 27.35 14.54 -6.33
N SER A 158 27.38 15.16 -5.14
CA SER A 158 26.16 15.53 -4.41
C SER A 158 25.51 16.82 -4.95
N TYR A 159 26.19 17.55 -5.83
CA TYR A 159 25.84 18.91 -6.25
C TYR A 159 25.86 19.12 -7.77
N ILE A 160 26.80 18.48 -8.47
CA ILE A 160 26.92 18.48 -9.94
C ILE A 160 26.73 17.06 -10.49
N ASP A 161 26.67 16.90 -11.80
CA ASP A 161 26.50 15.60 -12.46
C ASP A 161 27.64 14.63 -12.10
N ASP A 162 27.34 13.34 -11.97
CA ASP A 162 28.33 12.32 -11.57
C ASP A 162 29.49 12.24 -12.57
N ASP A 163 29.23 12.39 -13.88
CA ASP A 163 30.26 12.37 -14.92
C ASP A 163 31.15 13.62 -14.85
N GLU A 164 30.55 14.77 -14.53
CA GLU A 164 31.23 16.06 -14.40
C GLU A 164 32.10 16.12 -13.13
N ALA A 165 31.57 15.64 -12.00
CA ALA A 165 32.35 15.48 -10.77
C ALA A 165 33.55 14.55 -10.99
N ALA A 166 33.35 13.42 -11.67
CA ALA A 166 34.41 12.49 -11.99
C ALA A 166 35.45 13.10 -12.94
N TYR A 167 35.03 13.92 -13.90
CA TYR A 167 35.91 14.67 -14.79
C TYR A 167 36.83 15.62 -14.01
N TYR A 168 36.30 16.45 -13.11
CA TYR A 168 37.10 17.36 -12.29
C TYR A 168 38.12 16.63 -11.42
N GLU A 169 37.69 15.55 -10.74
CA GLU A 169 38.61 14.74 -9.94
C GLU A 169 39.73 14.12 -10.77
N HIS A 170 39.40 13.64 -11.97
CA HIS A 170 40.37 13.05 -12.89
C HIS A 170 41.39 14.09 -13.38
N GLU A 171 40.94 15.28 -13.78
CA GLU A 171 41.83 16.33 -14.30
C GLU A 171 42.71 16.93 -13.21
N VAL A 172 42.20 17.15 -11.99
CA VAL A 172 43.05 17.55 -10.87
C VAL A 172 44.11 16.48 -10.62
N LEU A 173 43.74 15.19 -10.65
CA LEU A 173 44.69 14.10 -10.48
C LEU A 173 45.72 14.07 -11.63
N SER A 174 45.32 14.23 -12.88
CA SER A 174 46.22 14.20 -14.05
C SER A 174 47.25 15.34 -13.98
N ILE A 175 46.81 16.55 -13.60
CA ILE A 175 47.64 17.74 -13.50
C ILE A 175 48.59 17.60 -12.29
N THR A 176 48.07 17.20 -11.12
CA THR A 176 48.84 17.16 -9.86
C THR A 176 49.69 15.90 -9.68
N ARG A 177 49.39 14.82 -10.41
CA ARG A 177 50.10 13.54 -10.40
C ARG A 177 50.37 13.06 -11.82
N ASN A 178 51.20 13.77 -12.58
CA ASN A 178 51.74 13.25 -13.83
C ASN A 178 52.82 12.18 -13.54
N TYR A 179 52.43 10.94 -13.26
CA TYR A 179 53.35 9.80 -13.08
C TYR A 179 53.96 9.29 -14.40
N SER A 180 53.32 9.56 -15.54
CA SER A 180 53.75 9.13 -16.87
C SER A 180 55.02 9.83 -17.37
N ASP A 181 55.28 11.05 -16.92
CA ASP A 181 56.47 11.83 -17.29
C ASP A 181 57.56 11.88 -16.21
N MET A 182 57.39 11.17 -15.08
CA MET A 182 58.37 11.15 -13.98
C MET A 182 59.61 10.32 -14.31
N THR A 183 60.51 10.89 -15.12
CA THR A 183 61.94 10.62 -14.92
C THR A 183 62.37 11.31 -13.63
N PHE A 184 62.47 10.56 -12.53
CA PHE A 184 63.01 11.07 -11.26
C PHE A 184 64.50 11.39 -11.44
N LYS A 185 64.82 12.54 -12.03
CA LYS A 185 66.15 13.12 -11.93
C LYS A 185 66.30 13.64 -10.51
N SER A 186 67.22 13.04 -9.75
CA SER A 186 67.59 13.47 -8.40
C SER A 186 67.69 15.00 -8.32
N GLY A 187 66.84 15.62 -7.50
CA GLY A 187 66.87 17.06 -7.22
C GLY A 187 65.95 17.99 -8.05
N LYS A 188 65.04 17.48 -8.91
CA LYS A 188 64.03 18.34 -9.56
C LYS A 188 62.61 17.84 -9.30
N ALA A 189 61.81 18.64 -8.59
CA ALA A 189 60.39 18.41 -8.42
C ALA A 189 59.68 18.41 -9.80
N PRO A 190 58.66 17.57 -10.02
CA PRO A 190 57.86 17.59 -11.24
C PRO A 190 57.26 18.99 -11.45
N LYS A 191 57.29 19.48 -12.70
CA LYS A 191 56.78 20.81 -13.04
C LYS A 191 55.26 20.71 -13.20
N LEU A 192 54.53 21.14 -12.17
CA LEU A 192 53.08 21.25 -12.19
C LEU A 192 52.63 22.22 -13.30
N ASN A 193 51.59 21.85 -14.06
CA ASN A 193 50.96 22.76 -15.01
C ASN A 193 50.01 23.72 -14.26
N VAL A 194 50.59 24.72 -13.60
CA VAL A 194 49.86 25.71 -12.79
C VAL A 194 48.75 26.42 -13.59
N PRO A 195 48.98 26.88 -14.85
CA PRO A 195 47.92 27.50 -15.65
C PRO A 195 46.72 26.59 -15.92
N ALA A 196 46.95 25.28 -16.14
CA ALA A 196 45.85 24.33 -16.34
C ALA A 196 45.04 24.10 -15.06
N LEU A 197 45.71 24.06 -13.90
CA LEU A 197 45.04 23.94 -12.61
C LEU A 197 44.24 25.19 -12.27
N GLU A 198 44.78 26.38 -12.54
CA GLU A 198 44.09 27.66 -12.39
C GLU A 198 42.82 27.71 -13.24
N PHE A 199 42.91 27.30 -14.51
CA PHE A 199 41.77 27.23 -15.40
C PHE A 199 40.71 26.24 -14.89
N LEU A 200 41.11 25.02 -14.53
CA LEU A 200 40.20 23.98 -14.04
C LEU A 200 39.46 24.38 -12.76
N LEU A 201 40.15 25.01 -11.81
CA LEU A 201 39.52 25.49 -10.58
C LEU A 201 38.60 26.69 -10.83
N SER A 202 38.95 27.55 -11.80
CA SER A 202 38.08 28.66 -12.20
C SER A 202 36.78 28.17 -12.85
N ASP A 203 36.88 27.15 -13.69
CA ASP A 203 35.76 26.47 -14.34
C ASP A 203 34.84 25.80 -13.30
N LEU A 204 35.39 24.98 -12.40
CA LEU A 204 34.63 24.39 -11.31
C LEU A 204 33.96 25.46 -10.43
N LYS A 205 34.61 26.59 -10.17
CA LYS A 205 34.00 27.69 -9.42
C LYS A 205 32.77 28.25 -10.15
N GLU A 206 32.83 28.40 -11.47
CA GLU A 206 31.70 28.86 -12.28
C GLU A 206 30.52 27.89 -12.18
N ASP A 207 30.77 26.59 -12.29
CA ASP A 207 29.75 25.55 -12.12
C ASP A 207 29.11 25.57 -10.74
N LEU A 208 29.92 25.67 -9.67
CA LEU A 208 29.39 25.76 -8.31
C LEU A 208 28.53 27.01 -8.11
N LEU A 209 28.89 28.15 -8.73
CA LEU A 209 28.07 29.36 -8.73
C LEU A 209 26.76 29.16 -9.49
N GLU A 210 26.79 28.48 -10.63
CA GLU A 210 25.59 28.13 -11.39
C GLU A 210 24.66 27.21 -10.58
N VAL A 211 25.21 26.20 -9.90
CA VAL A 211 24.46 25.30 -9.02
C VAL A 211 23.78 26.08 -7.88
N ILE A 212 24.49 27.03 -7.25
CA ILE A 212 23.89 27.89 -6.21
C ILE A 212 22.73 28.70 -6.80
N ALA A 213 22.93 29.35 -7.95
CA ALA A 213 21.91 30.19 -8.58
C ALA A 213 20.68 29.37 -9.01
N ALA A 214 20.89 28.21 -9.62
CA ALA A 214 19.84 27.30 -10.03
C ALA A 214 19.06 26.76 -8.82
N ASN A 215 19.75 26.40 -7.74
CA ASN A 215 19.12 25.97 -6.50
C ASN A 215 18.32 27.08 -5.82
N ASP A 216 18.84 28.31 -5.76
CA ASP A 216 18.11 29.45 -5.21
C ASP A 216 16.78 29.66 -5.97
N VAL A 217 16.81 29.68 -7.30
CA VAL A 217 15.59 29.85 -8.13
C VAL A 217 14.62 28.69 -7.95
N ARG A 218 15.11 27.45 -7.97
CA ARG A 218 14.29 26.24 -7.79
C ARG A 218 13.63 26.23 -6.41
N LEU A 219 14.38 26.58 -5.36
CA LEU A 219 13.92 26.51 -3.99
C LEU A 219 13.03 27.70 -3.61
N ASP A 220 13.22 28.88 -4.20
CA ASP A 220 12.26 29.98 -4.08
C ASP A 220 10.91 29.58 -4.70
N LYS A 221 10.91 29.01 -5.91
CA LYS A 221 9.70 28.46 -6.53
C LYS A 221 9.06 27.38 -5.65
N LEU A 222 9.86 26.47 -5.10
CA LEU A 222 9.35 25.44 -4.20
C LEU A 222 8.72 26.08 -2.96
N ARG A 223 9.41 27.01 -2.29
CA ARG A 223 8.94 27.72 -1.10
C ARG A 223 7.59 28.38 -1.33
N ASP A 224 7.47 29.13 -2.42
CA ASP A 224 6.26 29.89 -2.74
C ASP A 224 5.07 28.97 -3.07
N ASN A 225 5.35 27.79 -3.64
CA ASN A 225 4.33 26.80 -4.01
C ASN A 225 4.12 25.70 -2.96
N MET A 226 4.86 25.67 -1.85
CA MET A 226 4.79 24.60 -0.84
C MET A 226 3.37 24.35 -0.32
N ARG A 227 2.62 25.43 -0.11
CA ARG A 227 1.22 25.36 0.33
C ARG A 227 0.30 24.84 -0.78
N GLY A 228 0.55 25.22 -2.03
CA GLY A 228 -0.19 24.72 -3.19
C GLY A 228 0.00 23.21 -3.35
N ILE A 229 1.24 22.74 -3.25
CA ILE A 229 1.58 21.31 -3.29
C ILE A 229 0.87 20.56 -2.15
N ASP A 230 0.92 21.08 -0.91
CA ASP A 230 0.25 20.45 0.23
C ASP A 230 -1.26 20.28 -0.01
N VAL A 231 -1.93 21.33 -0.50
CA VAL A 231 -3.36 21.31 -0.81
C VAL A 231 -3.67 20.30 -1.93
N GLN A 232 -2.86 20.26 -2.99
CA GLN A 232 -3.06 19.30 -4.08
C GLN A 232 -2.84 17.86 -3.62
N LEU A 233 -1.81 17.58 -2.82
CA LEU A 233 -1.57 16.24 -2.27
C LEU A 233 -2.67 15.81 -1.31
N ASN A 234 -3.15 16.70 -0.44
CA ASN A 234 -4.29 16.40 0.44
C ASN A 234 -5.55 16.08 -0.37
N LYS A 235 -5.79 16.80 -1.47
CA LYS A 235 -6.90 16.52 -2.39
C LYS A 235 -6.74 15.14 -3.05
N ILE A 236 -5.55 14.84 -3.58
CA ILE A 236 -5.22 13.54 -4.20
C ILE A 236 -5.40 12.39 -3.21
N GLN A 237 -4.92 12.54 -1.98
CA GLN A 237 -5.11 11.54 -0.90
C GLN A 237 -6.58 11.36 -0.56
N SER A 238 -7.34 12.45 -0.48
CA SER A 238 -8.78 12.38 -0.26
C SER A 238 -9.48 11.66 -1.41
N GLU A 239 -9.12 11.95 -2.67
CA GLU A 239 -9.67 11.27 -3.84
C GLU A 239 -9.34 9.77 -3.85
N GLN A 240 -8.08 9.39 -3.57
CA GLN A 240 -7.69 7.99 -3.47
C GLN A 240 -8.49 7.26 -2.39
N ARG A 241 -8.63 7.87 -1.21
CA ARG A 241 -9.44 7.32 -0.14
C ARG A 241 -10.90 7.23 -0.58
N ASP A 242 -11.50 8.33 -0.98
CA ASP A 242 -12.96 8.47 -1.09
C ASP A 242 -13.53 7.82 -2.36
N LEU A 243 -12.72 7.61 -3.40
CA LEU A 243 -13.11 7.03 -4.69
C LEU A 243 -12.39 5.72 -5.00
N TYR A 244 -11.07 5.67 -4.84
CA TYR A 244 -10.23 4.54 -5.25
C TYR A 244 -9.79 3.69 -4.06
N SER A 245 -10.71 3.42 -3.13
CA SER A 245 -10.51 2.42 -2.10
C SER A 245 -11.56 1.33 -2.20
N TYR A 246 -11.30 0.21 -1.57
CA TYR A 246 -12.22 -0.92 -1.46
C TYR A 246 -12.13 -1.52 -0.06
N PHE A 247 -13.07 -2.42 0.26
CA PHE A 247 -13.07 -3.15 1.53
C PHE A 247 -12.64 -4.59 1.35
N GLU A 248 -11.78 -5.05 2.25
CA GLU A 248 -11.56 -6.47 2.47
C GLU A 248 -12.20 -6.90 3.78
N VAL A 249 -12.80 -8.09 3.76
CA VAL A 249 -13.52 -8.64 4.90
C VAL A 249 -13.02 -10.04 5.13
N ASP A 250 -12.34 -10.25 6.25
CA ASP A 250 -11.98 -11.58 6.72
C ASP A 250 -13.11 -12.08 7.63
N ALA A 251 -13.71 -13.21 7.26
CA ALA A 251 -14.79 -13.85 8.01
C ALA A 251 -14.43 -15.29 8.35
N VAL A 252 -14.88 -15.75 9.51
CA VAL A 252 -14.78 -17.14 9.94
C VAL A 252 -16.14 -17.79 9.73
N ALA A 253 -16.18 -18.83 8.91
CA ALA A 253 -17.36 -19.64 8.67
C ALA A 253 -17.18 -21.00 9.36
N THR A 254 -18.10 -21.33 10.26
CA THR A 254 -18.08 -22.59 11.02
C THR A 254 -19.33 -23.39 10.68
N ASN A 255 -19.17 -24.62 10.21
CA ASN A 255 -20.26 -25.56 10.02
C ASN A 255 -20.34 -26.48 11.24
N ASN A 256 -21.30 -26.22 12.13
CA ASN A 256 -21.61 -27.07 13.28
C ASN A 256 -22.50 -28.27 12.89
N GLY A 257 -23.00 -28.29 11.66
CA GLY A 257 -23.87 -29.34 11.14
C GLY A 257 -23.13 -30.63 10.80
N ARG A 258 -23.92 -31.67 10.53
CA ARG A 258 -23.44 -33.03 10.20
C ARG A 258 -23.23 -33.25 8.70
N VAL A 259 -23.71 -32.31 7.88
CA VAL A 259 -23.59 -32.36 6.41
C VAL A 259 -22.75 -31.19 5.93
N GLY A 260 -21.92 -31.43 4.92
CA GLY A 260 -21.13 -30.40 4.29
C GLY A 260 -22.01 -29.38 3.57
N ALA A 261 -21.54 -28.15 3.49
CA ALA A 261 -22.18 -27.08 2.73
C ALA A 261 -21.14 -26.32 1.93
N ALA A 262 -21.59 -25.54 0.96
CA ALA A 262 -20.73 -24.65 0.21
C ALA A 262 -21.33 -23.24 0.19
N LEU A 263 -20.53 -22.26 0.55
CA LEU A 263 -20.89 -20.84 0.46
C LEU A 263 -20.81 -20.39 -1.00
N ARG A 264 -21.69 -19.48 -1.40
CA ARG A 264 -21.65 -18.84 -2.72
C ARG A 264 -20.49 -17.84 -2.77
N PRO A 265 -19.94 -17.54 -3.97
CA PRO A 265 -18.85 -16.58 -4.11
C PRO A 265 -19.25 -15.13 -3.82
N ILE A 266 -20.53 -14.87 -3.52
CA ILE A 266 -21.06 -13.53 -3.31
C ILE A 266 -21.44 -13.33 -1.85
N GLY A 267 -21.11 -12.16 -1.31
CA GLY A 267 -21.53 -11.72 0.02
C GLY A 267 -22.09 -10.31 -0.03
N LEU A 268 -22.71 -9.90 1.08
CA LEU A 268 -23.17 -8.54 1.28
C LEU A 268 -22.81 -8.07 2.68
N ILE A 269 -22.12 -6.95 2.80
CA ILE A 269 -22.08 -6.23 4.08
C ILE A 269 -23.20 -5.22 4.11
N ARG A 270 -24.00 -5.26 5.17
CA ARG A 270 -24.90 -4.16 5.53
C ARG A 270 -24.30 -3.38 6.67
N ALA A 271 -23.85 -2.16 6.40
CA ALA A 271 -23.42 -1.21 7.42
C ALA A 271 -24.62 -0.35 7.84
N THR A 272 -25.13 -0.59 9.05
CA THR A 272 -26.26 0.13 9.65
C THR A 272 -25.75 1.27 10.50
N ILE A 273 -26.32 2.46 10.30
CA ILE A 273 -25.85 3.69 10.94
C ILE A 273 -26.82 4.15 12.02
N ASN A 274 -28.10 4.34 11.66
CA ASN A 274 -29.17 4.67 12.59
C ASN A 274 -30.54 4.34 11.97
N GLY A 275 -31.38 3.57 12.67
CA GLY A 275 -32.72 3.18 12.20
C GLY A 275 -32.69 2.54 10.81
N ASN A 276 -33.33 3.21 9.84
CA ASN A 276 -33.43 2.78 8.43
C ASN A 276 -32.26 3.25 7.54
N ASN A 277 -31.27 3.98 8.07
CA ASN A 277 -30.11 4.38 7.28
C ASN A 277 -29.06 3.27 7.32
N TYR A 278 -28.90 2.60 6.18
CA TYR A 278 -27.89 1.59 5.97
C TYR A 278 -27.27 1.74 4.58
N VAL A 279 -26.09 1.18 4.41
CA VAL A 279 -25.47 1.01 3.09
C VAL A 279 -25.10 -0.45 2.89
N ASP A 280 -25.39 -0.91 1.68
CA ASP A 280 -25.21 -2.30 1.25
C ASP A 280 -23.98 -2.39 0.34
N ILE A 281 -22.92 -3.00 0.86
CA ILE A 281 -21.63 -3.18 0.20
C ILE A 281 -21.58 -4.59 -0.37
N LYS A 282 -21.58 -4.70 -1.70
CA LYS A 282 -21.44 -5.98 -2.40
C LYS A 282 -20.01 -6.51 -2.26
N LEU A 283 -19.90 -7.81 -2.07
CA LEU A 283 -18.66 -8.50 -1.82
C LEU A 283 -18.51 -9.72 -2.73
N GLU A 284 -17.27 -9.98 -3.15
CA GLU A 284 -16.88 -11.19 -3.86
C GLU A 284 -15.84 -11.96 -3.05
N MET A 285 -16.02 -13.28 -2.94
CA MET A 285 -15.12 -14.16 -2.22
C MET A 285 -13.81 -14.31 -2.98
N LEU A 286 -12.70 -14.04 -2.30
CA LEU A 286 -11.36 -14.35 -2.78
C LEU A 286 -11.11 -15.85 -2.64
N ASP A 287 -10.45 -16.44 -3.63
CA ASP A 287 -10.09 -17.87 -3.67
C ASP A 287 -11.30 -18.81 -3.50
N PHE A 288 -12.43 -18.47 -4.12
CA PHE A 288 -13.69 -19.22 -4.04
C PHE A 288 -13.52 -20.73 -4.28
N GLN A 289 -12.63 -21.13 -5.21
CA GLN A 289 -12.42 -22.54 -5.55
C GLN A 289 -11.90 -23.37 -4.37
N THR A 290 -11.20 -22.75 -3.41
CA THR A 290 -10.60 -23.44 -2.26
C THR A 290 -11.31 -23.14 -0.95
N SER A 291 -11.98 -21.99 -0.85
CA SER A 291 -12.49 -21.44 0.41
C SER A 291 -14.01 -21.60 0.59
N SER A 292 -14.73 -22.02 -0.46
CA SER A 292 -16.19 -22.12 -0.41
C SER A 292 -16.73 -23.37 0.28
N GLU A 293 -15.98 -24.47 0.26
CA GLU A 293 -16.42 -25.74 0.84
C GLU A 293 -16.24 -25.77 2.37
N LEU A 294 -17.33 -26.08 3.06
CA LEU A 294 -17.41 -26.24 4.51
C LEU A 294 -17.81 -27.68 4.85
N PRO A 295 -16.84 -28.58 5.05
CA PRO A 295 -17.10 -29.92 5.55
C PRO A 295 -17.89 -29.92 6.87
N PRO A 296 -18.53 -31.05 7.24
CA PRO A 296 -19.16 -31.21 8.56
C PRO A 296 -18.20 -30.89 9.70
N SER A 297 -18.69 -30.23 10.76
CA SER A 297 -17.92 -29.93 11.97
C SER A 297 -16.56 -29.25 11.68
N SER A 298 -16.55 -28.29 10.75
CA SER A 298 -15.33 -27.62 10.31
C SER A 298 -15.43 -26.11 10.39
N THR A 299 -14.27 -25.46 10.46
CA THR A 299 -14.15 -24.00 10.43
C THR A 299 -13.22 -23.60 9.30
N ARG A 300 -13.59 -22.59 8.53
CA ARG A 300 -12.78 -22.01 7.46
C ARG A 300 -12.72 -20.50 7.59
N LEU A 301 -11.55 -19.94 7.26
CA LEU A 301 -11.41 -18.52 7.01
C LEU A 301 -11.81 -18.25 5.57
N VAL A 302 -12.68 -17.26 5.38
CA VAL A 302 -13.15 -16.82 4.08
C VAL A 302 -12.90 -15.34 3.95
N ARG A 303 -12.23 -14.94 2.87
CA ARG A 303 -11.93 -13.54 2.59
C ARG A 303 -12.83 -13.03 1.48
N TYR A 304 -13.32 -11.81 1.63
CA TYR A 304 -14.09 -11.12 0.62
C TYR A 304 -13.44 -9.79 0.25
N ARG A 305 -13.69 -9.33 -0.97
CA ARG A 305 -13.32 -8.03 -1.49
C ARG A 305 -14.55 -7.32 -2.06
N SER A 306 -14.71 -6.03 -1.77
CA SER A 306 -15.69 -5.18 -2.46
C SER A 306 -15.11 -4.62 -3.75
N PHE A 307 -15.98 -4.16 -4.64
CA PHE A 307 -15.57 -3.24 -5.71
C PHE A 307 -15.05 -1.93 -5.13
N GLU A 308 -14.32 -1.19 -5.95
CA GLU A 308 -13.86 0.15 -5.59
C GLU A 308 -15.03 1.12 -5.45
N LEU A 309 -14.89 2.09 -4.55
CA LEU A 309 -15.97 3.01 -4.21
C LEU A 309 -16.45 3.85 -5.41
N HIS A 310 -15.59 4.14 -6.39
CA HIS A 310 -15.98 4.88 -7.58
C HIS A 310 -17.00 4.12 -8.45
N GLN A 311 -17.11 2.79 -8.28
CA GLN A 311 -18.06 1.91 -8.98
C GLN A 311 -19.41 1.83 -8.25
N MET A 312 -19.49 2.35 -7.02
CA MET A 312 -20.74 2.42 -6.25
C MET A 312 -21.57 3.64 -6.64
N PRO A 313 -22.91 3.60 -6.42
CA PRO A 313 -23.74 4.79 -6.47
C PRO A 313 -23.19 5.91 -5.58
N VAL A 314 -23.32 7.16 -6.04
CA VAL A 314 -22.75 8.33 -5.36
C VAL A 314 -23.29 8.47 -3.93
N GLU A 315 -24.57 8.19 -3.72
CA GLU A 315 -25.22 8.24 -2.40
C GLU A 315 -24.60 7.22 -1.44
N ASP A 316 -24.51 5.95 -1.86
CA ASP A 316 -23.91 4.86 -1.08
C ASP A 316 -22.45 5.17 -0.73
N ARG A 317 -21.68 5.66 -1.71
CA ARG A 317 -20.29 6.06 -1.51
C ARG A 317 -20.16 7.16 -0.46
N ASN A 318 -21.01 8.18 -0.51
CA ASN A 318 -20.99 9.27 0.47
C ASN A 318 -21.32 8.76 1.88
N LEU A 319 -22.29 7.85 2.01
CA LEU A 319 -22.61 7.21 3.29
C LEU A 319 -21.41 6.40 3.79
N VAL A 320 -20.85 5.52 2.97
CA VAL A 320 -19.66 4.72 3.32
C VAL A 320 -18.52 5.61 3.82
N ASN A 321 -18.21 6.69 3.09
CA ASN A 321 -17.13 7.61 3.45
C ASN A 321 -17.39 8.36 4.75
N ALA A 322 -18.63 8.78 4.98
CA ALA A 322 -19.02 9.49 6.19
C ALA A 322 -19.00 8.59 7.43
N PHE A 323 -19.31 7.30 7.29
CA PHE A 323 -19.54 6.41 8.43
C PHE A 323 -18.44 5.40 8.69
N TRP A 324 -17.51 5.20 7.77
CA TRP A 324 -16.32 4.38 8.02
C TRP A 324 -15.56 4.87 9.26
N GLY A 325 -15.32 3.99 10.23
CA GLY A 325 -14.63 4.35 11.48
C GLY A 325 -15.51 5.03 12.54
N THR A 326 -16.81 5.17 12.30
CA THR A 326 -17.77 5.75 13.27
C THR A 326 -18.50 4.66 14.08
N THR A 327 -19.61 5.00 14.75
CA THR A 327 -20.42 4.08 15.57
C THR A 327 -21.28 3.08 14.78
N GLY A 328 -21.18 3.08 13.44
CA GLY A 328 -21.94 2.18 12.58
C GLY A 328 -21.65 0.71 12.84
N GLN A 329 -22.66 -0.15 12.69
CA GLN A 329 -22.54 -1.60 12.85
C GLN A 329 -22.65 -2.30 11.49
N ALA A 330 -21.69 -3.17 11.18
CA ALA A 330 -21.70 -4.02 10.01
C ALA A 330 -22.18 -5.44 10.35
N ARG A 331 -22.98 -6.01 9.43
CA ARG A 331 -23.30 -7.44 9.39
C ARG A 331 -22.96 -7.99 8.02
N LEU A 332 -22.35 -9.17 7.99
CA LEU A 332 -22.09 -9.92 6.77
C LEU A 332 -23.26 -10.87 6.54
N LEU A 333 -23.83 -10.80 5.34
CA LEU A 333 -24.84 -11.70 4.85
C LEU A 333 -24.22 -12.55 3.75
N ASN A 334 -24.47 -13.85 3.81
CA ASN A 334 -23.98 -14.79 2.83
C ASN A 334 -25.03 -15.85 2.50
N LEU A 335 -24.85 -16.51 1.37
CA LEU A 335 -25.73 -17.55 0.84
C LEU A 335 -24.97 -18.85 0.70
N ASP A 336 -25.60 -19.98 0.97
CA ASP A 336 -25.10 -21.27 0.53
C ASP A 336 -25.61 -21.66 -0.87
N THR A 337 -25.19 -22.83 -1.35
CA THR A 337 -25.68 -23.41 -2.61
C THR A 337 -27.20 -23.65 -2.64
N LYS A 338 -27.83 -23.85 -1.47
CA LYS A 338 -29.28 -24.07 -1.30
C LYS A 338 -30.08 -22.77 -1.12
N ARG A 339 -29.41 -21.61 -1.19
CA ARG A 339 -29.99 -20.27 -0.99
C ARG A 339 -30.44 -19.96 0.43
N GLN A 340 -29.92 -20.68 1.42
CA GLN A 340 -30.08 -20.32 2.82
C GLN A 340 -29.20 -19.11 3.13
N VAL A 341 -29.78 -18.09 3.77
CA VAL A 341 -29.09 -16.86 4.16
C VAL A 341 -28.53 -17.03 5.56
N TYR A 342 -27.25 -16.72 5.72
CA TYR A 342 -26.55 -16.68 7.00
C TYR A 342 -26.13 -15.25 7.29
N THR A 343 -26.35 -14.80 8.53
CA THR A 343 -26.05 -13.43 8.96
C THR A 343 -25.08 -13.46 10.14
N SER A 344 -24.02 -12.66 10.06
CA SER A 344 -23.07 -12.55 11.15
C SER A 344 -23.61 -11.75 12.33
N LYS A 345 -22.95 -11.92 13.48
CA LYS A 345 -23.08 -10.97 14.59
C LYS A 345 -22.69 -9.57 14.12
N ALA A 346 -23.32 -8.56 14.71
CA ALA A 346 -23.00 -7.17 14.41
C ALA A 346 -21.62 -6.83 14.97
N THR A 347 -20.77 -6.22 14.14
CA THR A 347 -19.46 -5.70 14.54
C THR A 347 -19.36 -4.22 14.16
N ALA A 348 -18.42 -3.46 14.71
CA ALA A 348 -18.26 -2.07 14.29
C ALA A 348 -17.71 -1.98 12.86
N PHE A 349 -18.26 -1.05 12.06
CA PHE A 349 -17.83 -0.78 10.69
C PHE A 349 -16.58 0.12 10.67
N ALA A 350 -15.48 -0.46 11.12
CA ALA A 350 -14.21 0.22 11.32
C ALA A 350 -13.04 -0.76 11.19
N ASP A 351 -11.84 -0.22 10.98
CA ASP A 351 -10.62 -1.02 10.88
C ASP A 351 -10.37 -1.83 12.17
N LYS A 352 -9.99 -3.11 12.01
CA LYS A 352 -9.62 -4.03 13.12
C LYS A 352 -10.63 -4.14 14.26
N SER A 353 -11.90 -3.81 14.03
CA SER A 353 -12.88 -3.61 15.09
C SER A 353 -13.13 -4.85 15.97
N ASN A 354 -13.22 -6.05 15.40
CA ASN A 354 -13.52 -7.25 16.18
C ASN A 354 -12.31 -7.80 16.96
N ARG A 355 -11.07 -7.51 16.52
CA ARG A 355 -9.86 -7.98 17.24
C ARG A 355 -9.80 -7.46 18.66
N LYS A 356 -10.16 -6.19 18.88
CA LYS A 356 -10.16 -5.59 20.22
C LYS A 356 -11.14 -6.31 21.16
N ILE A 357 -12.34 -6.62 20.68
CA ILE A 357 -13.38 -7.32 21.45
C ILE A 357 -12.89 -8.72 21.84
N LEU A 358 -12.30 -9.45 20.89
CA LEU A 358 -11.75 -10.79 21.14
C LEU A 358 -10.61 -10.73 22.17
N TYR A 359 -9.68 -9.79 22.07
CA TYR A 359 -8.63 -9.62 23.08
C TYR A 359 -9.18 -9.27 24.47
N ASP A 360 -10.22 -8.43 24.55
CA ASP A 360 -10.83 -8.07 25.82
C ASP A 360 -11.56 -9.26 26.46
N GLN A 361 -12.17 -10.15 25.66
CA GLN A 361 -12.73 -11.42 26.15
C GLN A 361 -11.64 -12.35 26.67
N LEU A 362 -10.55 -12.53 25.91
CA LEU A 362 -9.41 -13.35 26.34
C LEU A 362 -8.81 -12.84 27.66
N LYS A 363 -8.67 -11.51 27.81
CA LYS A 363 -8.22 -10.89 29.07
C LYS A 363 -9.15 -11.18 30.24
N LYS A 364 -10.47 -11.11 30.04
CA LYS A 364 -11.46 -11.45 31.08
C LYS A 364 -11.36 -12.91 31.51
N SER A 365 -11.24 -13.83 30.56
CA SER A 365 -11.04 -15.25 30.85
C SER A 365 -9.71 -15.51 31.55
N ALA A 366 -8.63 -14.85 31.12
CA ALA A 366 -7.34 -14.95 31.77
C ALA A 366 -7.33 -14.36 33.19
N ALA A 367 -8.12 -13.32 33.47
CA ALA A 367 -8.27 -12.76 34.81
C ALA A 367 -9.06 -13.67 35.77
N SER A 368 -9.72 -14.71 35.26
CA SER A 368 -10.41 -15.73 36.06
C SER A 368 -9.60 -17.02 36.27
N LEU A 369 -8.37 -17.08 35.72
CA LEU A 369 -7.34 -18.07 36.04
C LEU A 369 -6.51 -17.57 37.22
#